data_AF-A0A5K0YIL8-F1
#
_entry.id   AF-A0A5K0YIL8-F1
#
_cell.length_a   1.000
_cell.length_b   1.000
_cell.length_c   1.000
_cell.angle_alpha   90.00
_cell.angle_beta   90.00
_cell.angle_gamma   90.00
#
_symmetry.space_group_name_H-M   'P 1'
#
loop_
_entity.id
_entity.type
_entity.pdbx_description
1 polymer ?
#
loop_
_entity_poly.entity_id
_entity_poly.type
_entity_poly.pdbx_seq_one_letter_code
_entity_poly.pdbx_strand_id
1 'polypeptide(L)' 'EQSGRFSENLREDVRGLLSLYEASQLACEGETVLEEATAFSSEHLRARTTRMDKR' A
#
# COMPACT_ATOMS: atom_id res chain seq x y z
N GLU A 1 -16.49 -8.22 -12.78
CA GLU A 1 -15.95 -6.85 -12.74
C GLU A 1 -14.81 -6.79 -11.74
N GLN A 2 -13.73 -6.09 -12.05
CA GLN A 2 -12.70 -5.76 -11.05
C GLN A 2 -13.23 -4.60 -10.22
N SER A 3 -13.30 -4.76 -8.90
CA SER A 3 -13.91 -3.80 -7.97
C SER A 3 -13.19 -2.45 -7.85
N GLY A 4 -12.19 -2.17 -8.71
CA GLY A 4 -11.31 -1.01 -8.62
C GLY A 4 -10.33 -1.03 -7.44
N ARG A 5 -10.44 -2.03 -6.54
CA ARG A 5 -9.61 -2.14 -5.34
C ARG A 5 -8.26 -2.77 -5.62
N PHE A 6 -7.28 -2.42 -4.78
CA PHE A 6 -5.97 -3.04 -4.79
C PHE A 6 -6.06 -4.56 -4.54
N SER A 7 -5.24 -5.31 -5.28
CA SER A 7 -5.20 -6.76 -5.13
C SER A 7 -4.43 -7.16 -3.88
N GLU A 8 -5.07 -7.94 -3.01
CA GLU A 8 -4.44 -8.55 -1.83
C GLU A 8 -3.19 -9.38 -2.15
N ASN A 9 -3.05 -9.84 -3.40
CA ASN A 9 -1.85 -10.55 -3.86
C ASN A 9 -0.58 -9.67 -3.84
N LEU A 10 -0.73 -8.34 -3.82
CA LEU A 10 0.39 -7.39 -3.78
C LEU A 10 1.11 -7.37 -2.41
N ARG A 11 0.54 -7.98 -1.37
CA ARG A 11 1.10 -7.96 0.00
C ARG A 11 2.51 -8.54 0.12
N GLU A 12 2.90 -9.43 -0.79
CA GLU A 12 4.22 -10.06 -0.79
C GLU A 12 5.26 -9.27 -1.62
N ASP A 13 4.82 -8.36 -2.49
CA ASP A 13 5.72 -7.49 -3.26
C ASP A 13 6.08 -6.24 -2.46
N VAL A 14 7.04 -6.40 -1.55
CA VAL A 14 7.51 -5.31 -0.68
C VAL A 14 8.00 -4.11 -1.49
N ARG A 15 8.66 -4.33 -2.64
CA ARG A 15 9.18 -3.23 -3.45
C ARG A 15 8.04 -2.48 -4.13
N GLY A 16 7.08 -3.19 -4.70
CA GLY A 16 5.87 -2.60 -5.27
C GLY A 16 5.09 -1.80 -4.24
N LEU A 17 4.92 -2.32 -3.01
CA LEU A 17 4.26 -1.61 -1.92
C LEU A 17 5.02 -0.34 -1.49
N LEU A 18 6.35 -0.39 -1.43
CA LEU A 18 7.17 0.78 -1.09
C LEU A 18 7.04 1.89 -2.15
N SER A 19 7.16 1.51 -3.43
CA SER A 19 7.00 2.45 -4.54
C SER A 19 5.59 3.03 -4.60
N LEU A 20 4.57 2.22 -4.33
CA LEU A 20 3.18 2.69 -4.27
C LEU A 20 2.97 3.70 -3.12
N TYR A 21 3.52 3.40 -1.94
CA TYR A 21 3.45 4.31 -0.78
C TYR A 21 4.12 5.65 -1.07
N GLU A 22 5.33 5.62 -1.63
CA GLU A 22 6.09 6.83 -1.99
C GLU A 22 5.35 7.68 -3.03
N ALA A 23 4.83 7.04 -4.09
CA ALA A 23 4.06 7.73 -5.12
C ALA A 23 2.76 8.34 -4.57
N SER A 24 2.08 7.65 -3.65
CA SER A 24 0.82 8.12 -3.07
C SER A 24 1.00 9.31 -2.12
N GLN A 25 2.21 9.58 -1.61
CA GLN A 25 2.49 10.78 -0.81
C GLN A 25 2.46 12.08 -1.62
N LEU A 26 2.45 12.01 -2.95
CA LEU A 26 2.36 13.17 -3.83
C LEU A 26 0.91 13.56 -4.15
N ALA A 27 -0.06 12.93 -3.49
CA ALA A 27 -1.47 13.18 -3.71
C ALA A 27 -1.87 14.63 -3.42
N CYS A 28 -2.72 15.16 -4.27
CA CYS A 28 -3.45 16.40 -4.06
C CYS A 28 -4.79 16.12 -3.36
N GLU A 29 -5.36 17.15 -2.73
CA GLU A 29 -6.66 17.05 -2.06
C GLU A 29 -7.75 16.59 -3.04
N GLY A 30 -8.51 15.55 -2.65
CA GLY A 30 -9.58 14.98 -3.47
C GLY A 30 -9.17 13.78 -4.34
N GLU A 31 -7.89 13.39 -4.35
CA GLU A 31 -7.42 12.19 -5.05
C GLU A 31 -7.65 10.91 -4.22
N THR A 32 -8.92 10.51 -4.11
CA THR A 32 -9.37 9.37 -3.28
C THR A 32 -8.66 8.05 -3.58
N VAL A 33 -8.24 7.80 -4.82
CA VAL A 33 -7.48 6.60 -5.20
C VAL A 33 -6.08 6.60 -4.57
N LEU A 34 -5.44 7.77 -4.44
CA LEU A 34 -4.12 7.86 -3.80
C LEU A 34 -4.22 7.85 -2.27
N GLU A 35 -5.34 8.33 -1.72
CA GLU A 35 -5.66 8.11 -0.30
C GLU A 35 -5.80 6.61 -0.01
N GLU A 36 -6.53 5.86 -0.86
CA GLU A 36 -6.63 4.40 -0.76
C GLU A 36 -5.26 3.73 -0.94
N ALA A 37 -4.45 4.18 -1.90
CA ALA A 37 -3.10 3.65 -2.13
C ALA A 37 -2.20 3.83 -0.90
N THR A 38 -2.29 4.99 -0.23
CA THR A 38 -1.56 5.27 1.01
C THR A 38 -1.98 4.33 2.13
N ALA A 39 -3.29 4.16 2.33
CA ALA A 39 -3.83 3.25 3.35
C ALA A 39 -3.40 1.80 3.08
N PHE A 40 -3.61 1.31 1.85
CA PHE A 40 -3.29 -0.06 1.46
C PHE A 40 -1.80 -0.37 1.62
N SER A 41 -0.93 0.46 1.06
CA SER A 41 0.51 0.21 1.08
C SER A 41 1.10 0.30 2.51
N SER A 42 0.68 1.29 3.30
CA SER A 42 1.16 1.47 4.67
C SER A 42 0.75 0.33 5.62
N GLU A 43 -0.48 -0.18 5.49
CA GLU A 43 -0.96 -1.32 6.27
C GLU A 43 -0.10 -2.56 6.02
N HIS A 44 0.12 -2.90 4.75
CA HIS A 44 0.85 -4.09 4.36
C HIS A 44 2.35 -4.01 4.69
N LEU A 45 2.96 -2.83 4.54
CA LEU A 45 4.35 -2.60 4.97
C LEU A 45 4.50 -2.74 6.49
N ARG A 46 3.58 -2.19 7.29
CA ARG A 46 3.60 -2.34 8.77
C ARG A 46 3.43 -3.79 9.20
N ALA A 47 2.50 -4.52 8.58
CA ALA A 47 2.29 -5.94 8.86
C ALA A 47 3.56 -6.76 8.54
N ARG A 48 4.26 -6.42 7.45
CA ARG A 48 5.54 -7.02 7.06
C ARG A 48 6.62 -6.74 8.11
N THR A 49 6.83 -5.48 8.50
CA THR A 49 7.84 -5.09 9.49
C THR A 49 7.58 -5.78 10.82
N THR A 50 6.33 -5.76 11.29
CA THR A 50 5.93 -6.46 12.53
C THR A 50 6.24 -7.97 12.48
N ARG A 51 6.13 -8.61 11.31
CA ARG A 51 6.49 -10.02 11.13
C ARG A 51 8.01 -10.24 11.13
N MET A 52 8.79 -9.27 10.68
CA MET A 52 10.26 -9.33 10.71
C MET A 52 10.79 -9.12 12.14
N ASP A 53 10.20 -8.21 12.90
CA ASP A 53 10.58 -7.93 14.30
C ASP A 53 10.31 -9.11 15.26
N LYS A 54 9.46 -10.06 14.84
CA LYS A 54 9.13 -11.28 15.60
C LYS A 54 10.06 -12.47 15.31
N ARG A 55 11.11 -12.29 14.51
CA ARG A 55 12.11 -13.31 14.17
C ARG A 55 13.41 -13.07 14.92
#